data_AF-A0A2E4IWP3-F1
#
_entry.id   AF-A0A2E4IWP3-F1
#
_cell.length_a   1.000
_cell.length_b   1.000
_cell.length_c   1.000
_cell.angle_alpha   90.00
_cell.angle_beta   90.00
_cell.angle_gamma   90.00
#
_symmetry.space_group_name_H-M   'P 1'
#
loop_
_entity.id
_entity.type
_entity.pdbx_description
1 polymer ?
#
loop_
_entity_poly.entity_id
_entity_poly.type
_entity_poly.pdbx_seq_one_letter_code
_entity_poly.pdbx_strand_id
1 'polypeptide(L)'
;MMRLSSQRALTLIEILVVVAIIGLLAGLFISNTDKIFGQSQEVVARVFVRDSLKTSLVRYKIDLGSYPSTAEGLNALFNAPANAGTRWRGPYADVSGNTMPLDPWGESYGYRYPGTKNKSSYDLFSKGPDKTEGTEDDIGNW
;
A
#
# COMPACT_ATOMS: atom_id res chain seq x y z
N MET A 1 -6.29 13.25 68.69
CA MET A 1 -7.62 12.78 68.23
C MET A 1 -7.45 12.15 66.85
N MET A 2 -7.54 10.83 66.74
CA MET A 2 -7.32 10.09 65.49
C MET A 2 -8.68 9.82 64.83
N ARG A 3 -8.96 10.49 63.70
CA ARG A 3 -10.17 10.24 62.92
C ARG A 3 -9.99 8.90 62.19
N LEU A 4 -10.74 7.87 62.61
CA LEU A 4 -10.84 6.61 61.86
C LEU A 4 -11.56 6.89 60.54
N SER A 5 -10.87 6.70 59.42
CA SER A 5 -11.48 6.77 58.10
C SER A 5 -12.45 5.61 57.95
N SER A 6 -13.73 5.91 57.72
CA SER A 6 -14.75 4.92 57.38
C SER A 6 -14.36 4.25 56.07
N GLN A 7 -13.86 3.01 56.14
CA GLN A 7 -13.70 2.17 54.97
C GLN A 7 -15.09 1.72 54.54
N ARG A 8 -15.60 2.30 53.46
CA ARG A 8 -16.85 1.86 52.84
C ARG A 8 -16.60 0.51 52.17
N ALA A 9 -17.25 -0.54 52.65
CA ALA A 9 -17.32 -1.82 51.97
C ALA A 9 -18.33 -1.72 50.83
N LEU A 10 -17.95 -2.17 49.63
CA LEU A 10 -18.83 -2.19 48.46
C LEU A 10 -19.99 -3.18 48.68
N THR A 11 -21.15 -2.84 48.15
CA THR A 11 -22.33 -3.72 48.21
C THR A 11 -22.29 -4.74 47.07
N LEU A 12 -22.91 -5.92 47.27
CA LEU A 12 -22.99 -6.97 46.24
C LEU A 12 -23.66 -6.46 44.95
N ILE A 13 -24.67 -5.60 45.08
CA ILE A 13 -25.40 -5.05 43.94
C ILE A 13 -24.55 -4.08 43.11
N GLU A 14 -23.64 -3.36 43.76
CA GLU A 14 -22.74 -2.40 43.10
C GLU A 14 -21.70 -3.13 42.25
N ILE A 15 -21.15 -4.23 42.76
CA ILE A 15 -20.28 -5.11 41.97
C ILE A 15 -21.05 -5.75 40.81
N LEU A 16 -22.30 -6.18 41.03
CA LEU A 16 -23.12 -6.79 39.99
C LEU A 16 -23.40 -5.81 38.84
N VAL A 17 -23.75 -4.56 39.17
CA VAL A 17 -23.98 -3.49 38.18
C VAL A 17 -22.70 -3.20 37.39
N VAL A 18 -21.55 -3.12 38.06
CA VAL A 18 -20.25 -2.87 37.39
C VAL A 18 -19.89 -4.01 36.43
N VAL A 19 -20.04 -5.27 36.84
CA VAL A 19 -19.77 -6.43 35.97
C VAL A 19 -20.73 -6.48 34.78
N ALA A 20 -22.01 -6.12 34.98
CA ALA A 20 -22.98 -6.05 33.89
C ALA A 20 -22.62 -4.97 32.85
N ILE A 21 -22.19 -3.78 33.29
CA ILE A 21 -21.74 -2.70 32.40
C ILE A 21 -20.47 -3.11 31.65
N ILE A 22 -19.50 -3.73 32.34
CA ILE A 22 -18.27 -4.22 31.70
C ILE A 22 -18.59 -5.29 30.64
N GLY A 23 -19.49 -6.23 30.94
CA GLY A 23 -19.92 -7.25 29.97
C GLY A 23 -20.59 -6.66 28.73
N LEU A 24 -21.41 -5.63 28.92
CA LEU A 24 -22.08 -4.93 27.81
C LEU A 24 -21.08 -4.12 26.96
N LEU A 25 -20.14 -3.41 27.60
CA LEU A 25 -19.09 -2.66 26.90
C LEU A 25 -18.11 -3.59 26.18
N ALA A 26 -17.71 -4.72 26.78
CA ALA A 26 -16.82 -5.70 26.17
C ALA A 26 -17.40 -6.26 24.85
N GLY A 27 -18.73 -6.40 24.74
CA GLY A 27 -19.40 -6.81 23.51
C GLY A 27 -19.31 -5.78 22.37
N LEU A 28 -19.11 -4.49 22.67
CA LEU A 28 -19.01 -3.42 21.67
C LEU A 28 -17.59 -3.26 21.11
N PHE A 29 -16.57 -3.74 21.81
CA PHE A 29 -15.16 -3.62 21.38
C PHE A 29 -14.73 -4.68 20.35
N ILE A 30 -15.63 -5.54 19.90
CA ILE A 30 -15.39 -6.47 18.79
C ILE A 30 -15.77 -5.75 17.48
N SER A 31 -15.12 -4.64 17.18
CA SER A 31 -15.28 -3.99 15.87
C SER A 31 -14.08 -4.35 14.99
N ASN A 32 -14.41 -5.02 13.87
CA ASN A 32 -13.51 -5.55 12.83
C ASN A 32 -12.44 -4.53 12.38
N THR A 33 -11.27 -4.55 13.01
CA THR A 33 -10.12 -3.71 12.61
C THR A 33 -9.55 -4.10 11.25
N ASP A 34 -9.72 -5.36 10.83
CA ASP A 34 -9.05 -5.89 9.62
C ASP A 34 -9.58 -5.27 8.31
N LYS A 35 -10.87 -4.94 8.24
CA LYS A 35 -11.47 -4.37 7.01
C LYS A 35 -11.03 -2.93 6.73
N ILE A 36 -10.70 -2.17 7.77
CA ILE A 36 -10.27 -0.77 7.63
C ILE A 36 -8.85 -0.71 7.06
N PHE A 37 -7.97 -1.62 7.48
CA PHE A 37 -6.61 -1.70 6.95
C PHE A 37 -6.57 -2.23 5.51
N GLY A 38 -7.31 -3.28 5.18
CA GLY A 38 -7.33 -3.86 3.83
C GLY A 38 -7.79 -2.87 2.75
N GLN A 39 -8.88 -2.13 2.98
CA GLN A 39 -9.35 -1.12 2.02
C GLN A 39 -8.34 0.03 1.82
N SER A 40 -7.64 0.41 2.89
CA SER A 40 -6.61 1.45 2.80
C SER A 40 -5.41 0.99 1.98
N GLN A 41 -4.99 -0.27 2.12
CA GLN A 41 -3.90 -0.87 1.35
C GLN A 41 -4.21 -0.90 -0.14
N GLU A 42 -5.39 -1.39 -0.54
CA GLU A 42 -5.80 -1.42 -1.95
C GLU A 42 -5.81 -0.03 -2.60
N VAL A 43 -6.29 0.98 -1.87
CA VAL A 43 -6.29 2.37 -2.34
C VAL A 43 -4.87 2.88 -2.54
N VAL A 44 -3.96 2.62 -1.59
CA VAL A 44 -2.55 3.03 -1.71
C VAL A 44 -1.89 2.38 -2.93
N ALA A 45 -2.06 1.06 -3.10
CA ALA A 45 -1.52 0.35 -4.26
C ALA A 45 -2.06 0.91 -5.58
N ARG A 46 -3.37 1.18 -5.64
CA ARG A 46 -4.05 1.73 -6.82
C ARG A 46 -3.55 3.12 -7.18
N VAL A 47 -3.44 4.02 -6.21
CA VAL A 47 -2.91 5.38 -6.42
C VAL A 47 -1.47 5.32 -6.91
N PHE A 48 -0.65 4.45 -6.31
CA PHE A 48 0.75 4.31 -6.71
C PHE A 48 0.90 3.83 -8.16
N VAL A 49 0.19 2.76 -8.53
CA VAL A 49 0.22 2.16 -9.86
C VAL A 49 -0.37 3.09 -10.93
N ARG A 50 -1.49 3.75 -10.64
CA ARG A 50 -2.23 4.53 -11.63
C ARG A 50 -1.78 5.97 -11.76
N ASP A 51 -1.31 6.58 -10.68
CA ASP A 51 -1.01 8.01 -10.64
C ASP A 51 0.49 8.25 -10.45
N SER A 52 1.08 7.77 -9.36
CA SER A 52 2.47 8.09 -9.00
C SER A 52 3.47 7.63 -10.05
N LEU A 53 3.47 6.35 -10.40
CA LEU A 53 4.41 5.81 -11.38
C LEU A 53 4.06 6.17 -12.83
N LYS A 54 2.78 6.44 -13.11
CA LYS A 54 2.35 6.85 -14.44
C LYS A 54 3.06 8.12 -14.88
N THR A 55 3.16 9.12 -14.00
CA THR A 55 3.86 10.36 -14.31
C THR A 55 5.33 10.12 -14.63
N SER A 56 6.02 9.28 -13.85
CA SER A 56 7.42 8.92 -14.08
C SER A 56 7.62 8.21 -15.43
N LEU A 57 6.80 7.19 -15.71
CA LEU A 57 6.88 6.42 -16.96
C LEU A 57 6.55 7.29 -18.20
N VAL A 58 5.57 8.20 -18.08
CA VAL A 58 5.24 9.13 -19.16
C VAL A 58 6.39 10.11 -19.43
N ARG A 59 7.03 10.65 -18.39
CA ARG A 59 8.22 11.52 -18.55
C ARG A 59 9.37 10.77 -19.22
N TYR A 60 9.65 9.53 -18.79
CA TYR A 60 10.64 8.67 -19.44
C TYR A 60 10.34 8.52 -20.95
N LYS A 61 9.07 8.22 -21.30
CA LYS A 61 8.65 8.11 -22.69
C LYS A 61 8.78 9.42 -23.48
N ILE A 62 8.53 10.57 -22.87
CA ILE A 62 8.69 11.87 -23.55
C ILE A 62 10.15 12.10 -23.94
N ASP A 63 11.09 11.76 -23.06
CA ASP A 63 12.52 12.01 -23.29
C ASP A 63 13.18 10.96 -24.19
N LEU A 64 12.84 9.69 -24.00
CA LEU A 64 13.47 8.55 -24.70
C LEU A 64 12.65 8.04 -25.88
N GLY A 65 11.40 8.48 -26.02
CA GLY A 65 10.47 8.12 -27.10
C GLY A 65 9.69 6.82 -26.87
N SER A 66 10.09 6.01 -25.88
CA SER A 66 9.44 4.74 -25.54
C SER A 66 9.45 4.50 -24.03
N TYR A 67 8.58 3.60 -23.54
CA TYR A 67 8.64 3.14 -22.16
C TYR A 67 9.84 2.19 -21.94
N PRO A 68 10.31 2.02 -20.68
CA PRO A 68 11.32 1.02 -20.37
C PRO A 68 10.91 -0.37 -20.86
N SER A 69 11.86 -1.16 -21.35
CA SER A 69 11.61 -2.56 -21.67
C SER A 69 11.41 -3.40 -20.40
N THR A 70 10.80 -4.58 -20.55
CA THR A 70 10.65 -5.52 -19.42
C THR A 70 12.01 -5.95 -18.82
N ALA A 71 13.08 -5.97 -19.62
CA ALA A 71 14.44 -6.30 -19.16
C ALA A 71 15.07 -5.18 -18.34
N GLU A 72 14.83 -3.92 -18.73
CA GLU A 72 15.28 -2.75 -17.97
C GLU A 72 14.43 -2.54 -16.70
N GLY A 73 13.13 -2.86 -16.81
CA GLY A 73 12.16 -2.76 -15.74
C GLY A 73 11.99 -1.33 -15.22
N LEU A 74 11.46 -1.24 -14.01
CA LEU A 74 11.27 0.05 -13.34
C LEU A 74 12.59 0.68 -12.86
N ASN A 75 13.70 -0.06 -12.87
CA ASN A 75 15.02 0.45 -12.51
C ASN A 75 15.52 1.54 -13.47
N ALA A 76 15.05 1.54 -14.72
CA ALA A 76 15.34 2.61 -15.69
C ALA A 76 14.77 3.98 -15.31
N LEU A 77 13.82 4.02 -14.35
CA LEU A 77 13.32 5.26 -13.78
C LEU A 77 14.30 5.89 -12.79
N PHE A 78 15.20 5.10 -12.19
CA PHE A 78 16.17 5.58 -11.19
C PHE A 78 17.56 5.74 -11.78
N ASN A 79 17.95 4.81 -12.65
CA ASN A 79 19.28 4.77 -13.26
C ASN A 79 19.18 4.87 -14.78
N ALA A 80 20.12 5.57 -15.40
CA ALA A 80 20.19 5.65 -16.84
C ALA A 80 20.45 4.24 -17.44
N PRO A 81 19.59 3.73 -18.34
CA PRO A 81 19.85 2.46 -19.00
C PRO A 81 20.98 2.63 -20.04
N ALA A 82 21.69 1.55 -20.35
CA ALA A 82 22.91 1.59 -21.17
C ALA A 82 22.67 2.15 -22.60
N ASN A 83 21.45 2.05 -23.11
CA ASN A 83 20.99 2.49 -24.42
C ASN A 83 20.39 3.91 -24.42
N ALA A 84 20.23 4.58 -23.27
CA ALA A 84 19.57 5.88 -23.18
C ALA A 84 20.39 7.04 -23.77
N GLY A 85 21.72 6.91 -23.79
CA GLY A 85 22.63 7.96 -24.26
C GLY A 85 22.40 9.31 -23.56
N THR A 86 22.55 10.41 -24.31
CA THR A 86 22.39 11.79 -23.81
C THR A 86 20.94 12.24 -23.66
N ARG A 87 19.96 11.40 -24.00
CA ARG A 87 18.53 11.76 -23.96
C ARG A 87 17.89 11.60 -22.58
N TRP A 88 18.48 10.79 -21.71
CA TRP A 88 18.00 10.59 -20.35
C TRP A 88 18.29 11.82 -19.48
N ARG A 89 17.25 12.39 -18.87
CA ARG A 89 17.31 13.69 -18.18
C ARG A 89 17.23 13.61 -16.66
N GLY A 90 17.41 12.42 -16.10
CA GLY A 90 17.49 12.26 -14.66
C GLY A 90 16.56 11.18 -14.15
N PRO A 91 16.64 10.87 -12.85
CA PRO A 91 15.72 9.94 -12.25
C PRO A 91 14.29 10.46 -12.42
N TYR A 92 13.48 9.68 -13.12
CA TYR A 92 12.08 9.96 -13.38
C TYR A 92 11.20 9.64 -12.17
N ALA A 93 11.71 8.89 -11.21
CA ALA A 93 11.09 8.61 -9.93
C ALA A 93 11.99 9.10 -8.79
N ASP A 94 11.43 9.91 -7.90
CA ASP A 94 12.07 10.34 -6.66
C ASP A 94 11.48 9.51 -5.52
N VAL A 95 12.17 8.43 -5.18
CA VAL A 95 11.81 7.56 -4.06
C VAL A 95 13.02 7.48 -3.15
N SER A 96 12.81 7.70 -1.85
CA SER A 96 13.83 7.64 -0.81
C SER A 96 14.70 6.39 -0.98
N GLY A 97 15.94 6.56 -1.43
CA GLY A 97 16.91 5.47 -1.61
C GLY A 97 17.06 4.92 -3.03
N ASN A 98 16.59 5.63 -4.07
CA ASN A 98 16.77 5.22 -5.48
C ASN A 98 16.21 3.82 -5.82
N THR A 99 15.28 3.34 -5.00
CA THR A 99 14.71 1.99 -5.08
C THR A 99 13.20 2.10 -5.12
N MET A 100 12.55 1.25 -5.93
CA MET A 100 11.10 1.17 -5.99
C MET A 100 10.55 0.77 -4.62
N PRO A 101 9.54 1.47 -4.06
CA PRO A 101 8.92 1.02 -2.82
C PRO A 101 8.18 -0.28 -3.08
N LEU A 102 8.07 -1.09 -2.04
CA LEU A 102 7.23 -2.28 -2.05
C LEU A 102 5.76 -1.87 -1.99
N ASP A 103 4.90 -2.74 -2.48
CA ASP A 103 3.47 -2.58 -2.33
C ASP A 103 3.05 -2.73 -0.85
N PRO A 104 1.79 -2.42 -0.50
CA PRO A 104 1.30 -2.48 0.88
C PRO A 104 1.37 -3.86 1.54
N TRP A 105 1.59 -4.92 0.77
CA TRP A 105 1.74 -6.31 1.23
C TRP A 105 3.19 -6.78 1.24
N GLY A 106 4.13 -5.89 0.90
CA GLY A 106 5.57 -6.14 0.92
C GLY A 106 6.12 -6.80 -0.34
N GLU A 107 5.35 -6.84 -1.43
CA GLU A 107 5.77 -7.38 -2.72
C GLU A 107 6.29 -6.28 -3.66
N SER A 108 7.20 -6.64 -4.56
CA SER A 108 7.63 -5.73 -5.62
C SER A 108 6.54 -5.56 -6.67
N TYR A 109 6.32 -4.34 -7.15
CA TYR A 109 5.43 -4.08 -8.27
C TYR A 109 5.89 -4.81 -9.55
N GLY A 110 4.95 -5.46 -10.22
CA GLY A 110 5.15 -6.10 -11.51
C GLY A 110 5.07 -5.07 -12.64
N TYR A 111 6.00 -5.17 -13.60
CA TYR A 111 6.05 -4.28 -14.76
C TYR A 111 6.29 -5.06 -16.04
N ARG A 112 5.56 -4.73 -17.11
CA ARG A 112 5.72 -5.34 -18.43
C ARG A 112 5.48 -4.34 -19.55
N TYR A 113 6.39 -4.33 -20.52
CA TYR A 113 6.26 -3.56 -21.75
C TYR A 113 6.84 -4.37 -22.93
N PRO A 114 6.08 -4.56 -24.04
CA PRO A 114 4.69 -4.12 -24.26
C PRO A 114 3.68 -4.80 -23.32
N GLY A 115 2.60 -4.10 -22.96
CA GLY A 115 1.59 -4.60 -22.03
C GLY A 115 0.80 -5.79 -22.61
N THR A 116 0.53 -6.78 -21.76
CA THR A 116 -0.34 -7.93 -22.03
C THR A 116 -1.82 -7.56 -21.86
N LYS A 117 -2.16 -6.85 -20.78
CA LYS A 117 -3.51 -6.33 -20.51
C LYS A 117 -3.74 -5.03 -21.27
N ASN A 118 -2.76 -4.11 -21.21
CA ASN A 118 -2.77 -2.84 -21.92
C ASN A 118 -1.91 -2.88 -23.20
N LYS A 119 -2.51 -3.36 -24.30
CA LYS A 119 -1.81 -3.54 -25.60
C LYS A 119 -1.20 -2.25 -26.18
N SER A 120 -1.74 -1.09 -25.84
CA SER A 120 -1.28 0.21 -26.35
C SER A 120 -0.25 0.90 -25.45
N SER A 121 0.04 0.33 -24.27
CA SER A 121 0.94 0.93 -23.29
C SER A 121 1.71 -0.17 -22.53
N TYR A 122 1.98 0.06 -21.24
CA TYR A 122 2.66 -0.88 -20.35
C TYR A 122 1.64 -1.45 -19.36
N ASP A 123 1.95 -2.61 -18.81
CA ASP A 123 1.28 -3.12 -17.62
C ASP A 123 2.11 -2.80 -16.40
N LEU A 124 1.46 -2.25 -15.38
CA LEU A 124 2.03 -2.04 -14.06
C LEU A 124 0.99 -2.51 -13.06
N PHE A 125 1.39 -3.36 -12.11
CA PHE A 125 0.46 -3.98 -11.17
C PHE A 125 1.12 -4.36 -9.85
N SER A 126 0.31 -4.46 -8.80
CA SER A 126 0.62 -5.15 -7.54
C SER A 126 -0.11 -6.48 -7.53
N LYS A 127 0.53 -7.50 -6.94
CA LYS A 127 -0.03 -8.86 -6.79
C LYS A 127 -1.12 -8.95 -5.72
N GLY A 128 -1.49 -7.83 -5.10
CA GLY A 128 -2.53 -7.80 -4.09
C GLY A 128 -2.18 -8.54 -2.79
N PRO A 129 -3.18 -8.73 -1.93
CA PRO A 129 -3.04 -9.45 -0.66
C PRO A 129 -2.54 -10.89 -0.78
N ASP A 130 -2.86 -11.60 -1.86
CA ASP A 130 -2.53 -13.01 -2.02
C ASP A 130 -1.09 -13.26 -2.51
N LYS A 131 -0.41 -12.19 -2.95
CA LYS A 131 0.98 -12.18 -3.43
C LYS A 131 1.22 -13.04 -4.66
N THR A 132 0.17 -13.39 -5.39
CA THR A 132 0.18 -14.26 -6.56
C THR A 132 -0.15 -13.43 -7.79
N GLU A 133 0.64 -13.56 -8.87
CA GLU A 133 0.32 -12.87 -10.12
C GLU A 133 -0.81 -13.61 -10.86
N GLY A 134 -1.74 -12.85 -11.45
CA GLY A 134 -2.76 -13.37 -12.35
C GLY A 134 -4.08 -13.73 -11.68
N THR A 135 -4.26 -13.34 -10.42
CA THR A 135 -5.45 -13.54 -9.60
C THR A 135 -6.39 -12.32 -9.68
N GLU A 136 -7.59 -12.44 -9.12
CA GLU A 136 -8.61 -11.39 -9.21
C GLU A 136 -8.31 -10.17 -8.33
N ASP A 137 -7.42 -10.32 -7.35
CA ASP A 137 -6.98 -9.26 -6.44
C ASP A 137 -5.79 -8.44 -6.97
N ASP A 138 -5.29 -8.76 -8.17
CA ASP A 138 -4.28 -7.96 -8.87
C ASP A 138 -4.76 -6.52 -9.09
N ILE A 139 -3.97 -5.56 -8.57
CA ILE A 139 -4.26 -4.13 -8.71
C ILE A 139 -3.37 -3.55 -9.80
N GLY A 140 -3.95 -3.42 -10.98
CA GLY A 140 -3.27 -2.92 -12.17
C GLY A 140 -3.69 -1.56 -12.68
N ASN A 141 -2.93 -1.10 -13.69
CA ASN A 141 -3.21 0.11 -14.46
C ASN A 141 -4.23 -0.08 -15.60
N TRP A 142 -4.83 -1.27 -15.73
CA TRP A 142 -5.98 -1.54 -16.59
C TRP A 142 -7.30 -1.10 -15.97
#